data_AF-A0A1N7MQZ6-F1
#
_entry.id   AF-A0A1N7MQZ6-F1
#
_cell.length_a   1.000
_cell.length_b   1.000
_cell.length_c   1.000
_cell.angle_alpha   90.00
_cell.angle_beta   90.00
_cell.angle_gamma   90.00
#
_symmetry.space_group_name_H-M   'P 1'
#
loop_
_entity.id
_entity.type
_entity.pdbx_description
1 polymer ?
#
loop_
_entity_poly.entity_id
_entity_poly.type
_entity_poly.pdbx_seq_one_letter_code
_entity_poly.pdbx_strand_id
1 'polypeptide(L)'
;MSKIEPTLAAPMAPSRIDFAAVLARQSERDARIAALRPVNKERLFDGLTAAGITHVTVCFDGYGDSGQVESIAAYAGETEVAFPKTEIAYAALTWDDPEVETRALSLEDVVEQLAYDLLSDTHGGWENNDGAYGEFCFDASARTIHLEFNERFTSSELYTHDF
;
A
#
# COMPACT_ATOMS: atom_id res chain seq x y z
N MET A 1 17.29 -29.22 51.65
CA MET A 1 17.22 -28.57 50.33
C MET A 1 15.95 -27.74 50.31
N SER A 2 16.10 -26.41 50.30
CA SER A 2 14.99 -25.45 50.29
C SER A 2 14.44 -25.33 48.87
N LYS A 3 13.14 -25.58 48.66
CA LYS A 3 12.46 -25.26 47.40
C LYS A 3 12.03 -23.80 47.48
N ILE A 4 12.60 -22.96 46.63
CA ILE A 4 12.14 -21.58 46.43
C ILE A 4 11.11 -21.65 45.30
N GLU A 5 9.84 -21.44 45.62
CA GLU A 5 8.81 -21.23 44.60
C GLU A 5 9.07 -19.88 43.90
N PRO A 6 9.16 -19.85 42.56
CA PRO A 6 9.26 -18.58 41.84
C PRO A 6 7.95 -17.81 42.02
N THR A 7 8.03 -16.66 42.68
CA THR A 7 6.90 -15.73 42.78
C THR A 7 6.71 -15.04 41.44
N LEU A 8 5.59 -15.29 40.77
CA LEU A 8 5.21 -14.58 39.55
C LEU A 8 4.98 -13.10 39.90
N ALA A 9 5.56 -12.19 39.11
CA ALA A 9 5.31 -10.76 39.26
C ALA A 9 3.80 -10.47 39.12
N ALA A 10 3.29 -9.55 39.94
CA ALA A 10 1.88 -9.16 39.88
C ALA A 10 1.53 -8.71 38.44
N PRO A 11 0.35 -9.10 37.91
CA PRO A 11 -0.05 -8.71 36.57
C PRO A 11 -0.06 -7.17 36.45
N MET A 12 0.48 -6.67 35.34
CA MET A 12 0.42 -5.24 35.03
C MET A 12 -1.04 -4.76 35.06
N ALA A 13 -1.27 -3.60 35.67
CA ALA A 13 -2.59 -2.98 35.63
C ALA A 13 -3.05 -2.80 34.17
N PRO A 14 -4.33 -3.07 33.84
CA PRO A 14 -4.83 -2.94 32.48
C PRO A 14 -4.63 -1.52 31.97
N SER A 15 -4.01 -1.37 30.80
CA SER A 15 -3.90 -0.08 30.14
C SER A 15 -5.29 0.38 29.71
N ARG A 16 -5.67 1.60 30.09
CA ARG A 16 -6.91 2.22 29.62
C ARG A 16 -6.62 2.90 28.28
N ILE A 17 -6.87 2.20 27.18
CA ILE A 17 -6.71 2.74 25.83
C ILE A 17 -7.90 3.66 25.53
N ASP A 18 -7.61 4.90 25.13
CA ASP A 18 -8.60 5.82 24.58
C ASP A 18 -8.72 5.60 23.06
N PHE A 19 -9.69 4.80 22.65
CA PHE A 19 -9.92 4.46 21.24
C PHE A 19 -10.28 5.68 20.39
N ALA A 20 -10.95 6.70 20.95
CA ALA A 20 -11.29 7.90 20.21
C ALA A 20 -10.04 8.72 19.87
N ALA A 21 -9.14 8.87 20.85
CA ALA A 21 -7.85 9.52 20.62
C ALA A 21 -6.97 8.74 19.64
N VAL A 22 -7.01 7.40 19.67
CA VAL A 22 -6.28 6.55 18.71
C VAL A 22 -6.81 6.76 17.29
N LEU A 23 -8.13 6.68 17.10
CA LEU A 23 -8.75 6.87 15.79
C LEU A 23 -8.51 8.28 15.22
N ALA A 24 -8.54 9.31 16.07
CA ALA A 24 -8.27 10.68 15.65
C ALA A 24 -6.81 10.87 15.18
N ARG A 25 -5.84 10.23 15.84
CA ARG A 25 -4.43 10.26 15.39
C ARG A 25 -4.25 9.51 14.08
N GLN A 26 -4.95 8.39 13.90
CA GLN A 26 -4.93 7.64 12.64
C GLN A 26 -5.48 8.50 11.50
N SER A 27 -6.65 9.12 11.67
CA SER A 27 -7.25 9.94 10.61
C SER A 27 -6.42 11.19 10.28
N GLU A 28 -5.81 11.83 11.28
CA GLU A 28 -4.87 12.94 11.06
C GLU A 28 -3.65 12.47 10.26
N ARG A 29 -3.09 11.31 10.60
CA ARG A 29 -1.98 10.72 9.86
C ARG A 29 -2.36 10.42 8.42
N ASP A 30 -3.49 9.76 8.18
CA ASP A 30 -3.97 9.40 6.84
C ASP A 30 -4.18 10.66 5.99
N ALA A 31 -4.78 11.72 6.56
CA ALA A 31 -4.94 13.00 5.89
C ALA A 31 -3.61 13.66 5.51
N ARG A 32 -2.59 13.54 6.37
CA ARG A 32 -1.25 14.06 6.07
C ARG A 32 -0.54 13.25 4.99
N ILE A 33 -0.67 11.91 4.99
CA ILE A 33 -0.16 11.05 3.90
C ILE A 33 -0.83 11.44 2.57
N ALA A 34 -2.16 11.56 2.56
CA ALA A 34 -2.90 11.99 1.38
C ALA A 34 -2.46 13.37 0.86
N ALA A 35 -2.11 14.30 1.75
CA ALA A 35 -1.60 15.62 1.37
C ALA A 35 -0.21 15.60 0.70
N LEU A 36 0.62 14.57 0.92
CA LEU A 36 1.92 14.40 0.26
C LEU A 36 1.80 13.77 -1.13
N ARG A 37 0.69 13.11 -1.42
CA ARG A 37 0.49 12.36 -2.67
C ARG A 37 0.61 13.22 -3.93
N PRO A 38 0.02 14.43 -4.03
CA PRO A 38 0.12 15.23 -5.24
C PRO A 38 1.57 15.58 -5.63
N VAL A 39 2.41 15.96 -4.66
CA VAL A 39 3.81 16.32 -4.94
C VAL A 39 4.64 15.09 -5.32
N ASN A 40 4.43 13.94 -4.67
CA ASN A 40 5.10 12.69 -5.04
C ASN A 40 4.69 12.23 -6.45
N LYS A 41 3.39 12.33 -6.77
CA LYS A 41 2.84 12.03 -8.09
C LYS A 41 3.45 12.90 -9.18
N GLU A 42 3.57 14.21 -8.94
CA GLU A 42 4.21 15.13 -9.89
C GLU A 42 5.67 14.76 -10.16
N ARG A 43 6.45 14.53 -9.10
CA ARG A 43 7.87 14.12 -9.22
C ARG A 43 8.03 12.79 -9.93
N LEU A 44 7.15 11.83 -9.68
CA LEU A 44 7.15 10.55 -10.39
C LEU A 44 6.96 10.77 -11.89
N PHE A 45 5.93 11.51 -12.29
CA PHE A 45 5.66 11.72 -13.71
C PHE A 45 6.72 12.54 -14.43
N ASP A 46 7.35 13.49 -13.74
CA ASP A 46 8.50 14.22 -14.28
C ASP A 46 9.68 13.27 -14.49
N GLY A 47 9.94 12.38 -13.53
CA GLY A 47 10.97 11.34 -13.63
C GLY A 47 10.73 10.34 -14.75
N LEU A 48 9.51 9.82 -14.88
CA LEU A 48 9.11 8.91 -15.96
C LEU A 48 9.27 9.56 -17.34
N THR A 49 8.79 10.81 -17.48
CA THR A 49 8.89 11.56 -18.74
C THR A 49 10.35 11.81 -19.11
N ALA A 50 11.19 12.22 -18.15
CA ALA A 50 12.62 12.45 -18.38
C ALA A 50 13.37 11.16 -18.77
N ALA A 51 12.91 10.00 -18.29
CA ALA A 51 13.42 8.69 -18.66
C ALA A 51 12.92 8.18 -20.01
N GLY A 52 11.97 8.88 -20.65
CA GLY A 52 11.33 8.42 -21.88
C GLY A 52 10.31 7.29 -21.68
N ILE A 53 9.87 7.06 -20.44
CA ILE A 53 8.82 6.10 -20.11
C ILE A 53 7.47 6.76 -20.37
N THR A 54 6.64 6.11 -21.18
CA THR A 54 5.31 6.57 -21.54
C THR A 54 4.23 6.07 -20.58
N HIS A 55 4.36 4.83 -20.10
CA HIS A 55 3.48 4.29 -19.08
C HIS A 55 4.19 3.21 -18.27
N VAL A 56 3.65 2.95 -17.07
CA VAL A 56 4.08 1.87 -16.19
C VAL A 56 2.85 1.06 -15.79
N THR A 57 2.99 -0.26 -15.85
CA THR A 57 1.96 -1.21 -15.43
C THR A 57 2.37 -1.87 -14.12
N VAL A 58 1.45 -1.96 -13.16
CA VAL A 58 1.65 -2.62 -11.87
C VAL A 58 0.56 -3.66 -11.68
N CYS A 59 0.92 -4.94 -11.65
CA CYS A 59 -0.01 -6.02 -11.35
C CYS A 59 0.07 -6.36 -9.87
N PHE A 60 -1.07 -6.58 -9.23
CA PHE A 60 -1.13 -6.98 -7.81
C PHE A 60 -2.14 -8.12 -7.62
N ASP A 61 -1.88 -8.95 -6.62
CA ASP A 61 -2.75 -10.03 -6.21
C ASP A 61 -2.67 -10.24 -4.70
N GLY A 62 -3.79 -10.59 -4.10
CA GLY A 62 -3.94 -10.78 -2.67
C GLY A 62 -5.06 -11.76 -2.36
N TYR A 63 -4.85 -12.54 -1.31
CA TYR A 63 -5.75 -13.56 -0.83
C TYR A 63 -5.46 -13.90 0.64
N GLY A 64 -6.50 -14.26 1.38
CA GLY A 64 -6.39 -14.64 2.79
C GLY A 64 -6.15 -13.42 3.67
N ASP A 65 -4.90 -13.14 4.01
CA ASP A 65 -4.48 -11.94 4.76
C ASP A 65 -3.14 -11.43 4.18
N SER A 66 -2.89 -11.71 2.91
CA SER A 66 -1.61 -11.45 2.25
C SER A 66 -1.85 -10.95 0.84
N GLY A 67 -1.22 -9.82 0.53
CA GLY A 67 -1.26 -9.23 -0.79
C GLY A 67 0.08 -8.60 -1.11
N GLN A 68 0.40 -8.57 -2.40
CA GLN A 68 1.64 -8.01 -2.89
C GLN A 68 1.48 -7.48 -4.31
N VAL A 69 2.40 -6.62 -4.72
CA VAL A 69 2.67 -6.33 -6.11
C VAL A 69 3.40 -7.54 -6.72
N GLU A 70 2.82 -8.10 -7.78
CA GLU A 70 3.35 -9.25 -8.51
C GLU A 70 4.40 -8.84 -9.54
N SER A 71 4.20 -7.68 -10.19
CA SER A 71 5.13 -7.17 -11.19
C SER A 71 4.97 -5.68 -11.44
N ILE A 72 6.07 -5.03 -11.76
CA ILE A 72 6.12 -3.65 -12.24
C ILE A 72 6.87 -3.65 -13.58
N ALA A 73 6.24 -3.12 -14.63
CA ALA A 73 6.82 -3.07 -15.97
C ALA A 73 6.72 -1.64 -16.53
N ALA A 74 7.82 -1.14 -17.10
CA ALA A 74 7.89 0.19 -17.71
C ALA A 74 7.91 0.08 -19.24
N TYR A 75 7.26 1.03 -19.92
CA TYR A 75 7.09 1.00 -21.37
C TYR A 75 7.40 2.34 -22.02
N ALA A 76 8.13 2.29 -23.13
CA ALA A 76 8.33 3.41 -24.06
C ALA A 76 7.51 3.15 -25.33
N GLY A 77 6.32 3.75 -25.42
CA GLY A 77 5.27 3.33 -26.36
C GLY A 77 4.83 1.90 -26.04
N GLU A 78 4.85 1.03 -27.03
CA GLU A 78 4.50 -0.40 -26.89
C GLU A 78 5.70 -1.29 -26.49
N THR A 79 6.89 -0.70 -26.32
CA THR A 79 8.11 -1.47 -26.03
C THR A 79 8.41 -1.45 -24.54
N GLU A 80 8.47 -2.64 -23.94
CA GLU A 80 8.93 -2.79 -22.56
C GLU A 80 10.40 -2.38 -22.45
N VAL A 81 10.72 -1.57 -21.44
CA VAL A 81 12.05 -1.05 -21.17
C VAL A 81 12.40 -1.26 -19.69
N ALA A 82 13.69 -1.40 -19.40
CA ALA A 82 14.14 -1.46 -18.02
C ALA A 82 13.97 -0.10 -17.32
N PHE A 83 13.63 -0.11 -16.03
CA PHE A 83 13.67 1.09 -15.22
C PHE A 83 15.07 1.70 -15.19
N PRO A 84 15.21 3.03 -15.33
CA PRO A 84 16.48 3.69 -15.12
C PRO A 84 16.86 3.64 -13.63
N LYS A 85 18.15 3.71 -13.34
CA LYS A 85 18.67 3.82 -11.97
C LYS A 85 18.52 5.23 -11.37
N THR A 86 17.55 6.00 -11.87
CA THR A 86 17.33 7.38 -11.44
C THR A 86 16.52 7.36 -10.15
N GLU A 87 16.99 8.12 -9.17
CA GLU A 87 16.29 8.34 -7.92
C GLU A 87 15.60 9.70 -7.92
N ILE A 88 14.43 9.77 -7.30
CA ILE A 88 13.66 10.99 -7.10
C ILE A 88 13.35 11.21 -5.62
N ALA A 89 13.11 12.46 -5.26
CA ALA A 89 12.73 12.82 -3.89
C ALA A 89 11.30 12.37 -3.59
N TYR A 90 11.12 11.49 -2.61
CA TYR A 90 9.82 11.01 -2.13
C TYR A 90 9.56 11.52 -0.71
N ALA A 91 8.46 12.23 -0.52
CA ALA A 91 8.04 12.71 0.79
C ALA A 91 7.13 11.68 1.48
N ALA A 92 7.52 11.19 2.65
CA ALA A 92 6.77 10.17 3.38
C ALA A 92 6.72 10.46 4.89
N LEU A 93 5.73 9.87 5.57
CA LEU A 93 5.69 9.81 7.04
C LEU A 93 6.14 8.42 7.48
N THR A 94 7.13 8.32 8.38
CA THR A 94 7.48 7.03 8.99
C THR A 94 6.42 6.63 10.02
N TRP A 95 6.39 5.36 10.43
CA TRP A 95 5.42 4.92 11.43
C TRP A 95 5.70 5.52 12.82
N ASP A 96 6.98 5.72 13.14
CA ASP A 96 7.51 6.15 14.43
C ASP A 96 7.71 7.67 14.55
N ASP A 97 7.84 8.39 13.43
CA ASP A 97 8.09 9.83 13.39
C ASP A 97 6.90 10.56 12.73
N PRO A 98 6.28 11.54 13.43
CA PRO A 98 5.25 12.37 12.84
C PRO A 98 5.80 13.39 11.84
N GLU A 99 7.11 13.58 11.66
CA GLU A 99 7.67 14.53 10.70
C GLU A 99 7.74 13.95 9.27
N VAL A 100 7.61 14.84 8.28
CA VAL A 100 7.72 14.45 6.87
C VAL A 100 9.20 14.29 6.54
N GLU A 101 9.58 13.06 6.20
CA GLU A 101 10.91 12.74 5.73
C GLU A 101 10.95 12.83 4.19
N THR A 102 12.04 13.37 3.64
CA THR A 102 12.32 13.27 2.20
C THR A 102 13.39 12.21 1.97
N ARG A 103 13.02 11.17 1.22
CA ARG A 103 13.90 10.06 0.84
C ARG A 103 14.26 10.14 -0.63
N ALA A 104 15.39 9.56 -1.00
CA ALA A 104 15.71 9.27 -2.41
C ALA A 104 15.27 7.83 -2.69
N LEU A 105 14.32 7.66 -3.61
CA LEU A 105 13.80 6.35 -4.02
C LEU A 105 13.91 6.20 -5.54
N SER A 106 14.06 4.96 -6.01
CA SER A 106 14.02 4.69 -7.45
C SER A 106 12.62 4.98 -8.02
N LEU A 107 12.51 5.18 -9.33
CA LEU A 107 11.20 5.35 -9.97
C LEU A 107 10.28 4.13 -9.73
N GLU A 108 10.85 2.94 -9.76
CA GLU A 108 10.13 1.67 -9.52
C GLU A 108 9.58 1.63 -8.09
N ASP A 109 10.41 1.93 -7.09
CA ASP A 109 9.98 1.97 -5.68
C ASP A 109 8.86 3.01 -5.46
N VAL A 110 8.97 4.19 -6.08
CA VAL A 110 7.92 5.22 -5.95
C VAL A 110 6.62 4.78 -6.60
N VAL A 111 6.67 4.08 -7.74
CA VAL A 111 5.48 3.47 -8.35
C VAL A 111 4.85 2.46 -7.40
N GLU A 112 5.65 1.56 -6.82
CA GLU A 112 5.16 0.55 -5.88
C GLU A 112 4.50 1.18 -4.65
N GLN A 113 5.17 2.16 -4.03
CA GLN A 113 4.64 2.87 -2.86
C GLN A 113 3.31 3.56 -3.18
N LEU A 114 3.22 4.25 -4.33
CA LEU A 114 1.98 4.90 -4.74
C LEU A 114 0.85 3.89 -5.04
N ALA A 115 1.16 2.72 -5.59
CA ALA A 115 0.18 1.67 -5.80
C ALA A 115 -0.43 1.20 -4.46
N TYR A 116 0.41 0.90 -3.46
CA TYR A 116 -0.08 0.54 -2.12
C TYR A 116 -0.85 1.68 -1.44
N ASP A 117 -0.37 2.92 -1.53
CA ASP A 117 -1.06 4.09 -0.99
C ASP A 117 -2.44 4.31 -1.63
N LEU A 118 -2.59 4.03 -2.92
CA LEU A 118 -3.87 4.12 -3.63
C LEU A 118 -4.80 2.95 -3.28
N LEU A 119 -4.28 1.74 -3.17
CA LEU A 119 -5.04 0.57 -2.69
C LEU A 119 -5.54 0.79 -1.26
N SER A 120 -4.68 1.27 -0.36
CA SER A 120 -5.06 1.54 1.04
C SER A 120 -6.18 2.57 1.15
N ASP A 121 -6.12 3.65 0.35
CA ASP A 121 -7.12 4.71 0.34
C ASP A 121 -8.48 4.27 -0.23
N THR A 122 -8.47 3.47 -1.30
CA THR A 122 -9.68 3.16 -2.09
C THR A 122 -10.28 1.80 -1.75
N HIS A 123 -9.43 0.82 -1.44
CA HIS A 123 -9.76 -0.58 -1.21
C HIS A 123 -8.94 -1.14 -0.03
N GLY A 124 -8.94 -0.45 1.11
CA GLY A 124 -8.23 -0.92 2.31
C GLY A 124 -8.68 -2.33 2.73
N GLY A 125 -7.74 -3.25 2.88
CA GLY A 125 -8.02 -4.66 3.17
C GLY A 125 -8.40 -5.50 1.95
N TRP A 126 -8.04 -5.04 0.74
CA TRP A 126 -8.23 -5.73 -0.54
C TRP A 126 -7.69 -7.17 -0.54
N GLU A 127 -6.66 -7.46 0.25
CA GLU A 127 -6.05 -8.78 0.36
C GLU A 127 -6.85 -9.79 1.20
N ASN A 128 -7.87 -9.31 1.94
CA ASN A 128 -8.51 -10.11 2.98
C ASN A 128 -9.52 -11.14 2.43
N ASN A 129 -9.59 -12.30 3.09
CA ASN A 129 -10.48 -13.42 2.81
C ASN A 129 -10.33 -13.97 1.38
N ASP A 130 -11.34 -13.77 0.54
CA ASP A 130 -11.29 -14.15 -0.87
C ASP A 130 -10.32 -13.26 -1.66
N GLY A 131 -9.97 -12.08 -1.13
CA GLY A 131 -8.99 -11.17 -1.68
C GLY A 131 -9.42 -10.46 -2.96
N ALA A 132 -8.45 -9.81 -3.61
CA ALA A 132 -8.64 -9.04 -4.82
C ALA A 132 -7.36 -9.03 -5.65
N TYR A 133 -7.50 -8.73 -6.94
CA TYR A 133 -6.39 -8.60 -7.86
C TYR A 133 -6.68 -7.54 -8.90
N GLY A 134 -5.65 -7.09 -9.60
CA GLY A 134 -5.85 -6.07 -10.61
C GLY A 134 -4.57 -5.48 -11.13
N GLU A 135 -4.74 -4.33 -11.77
CA GLU A 135 -3.68 -3.65 -12.47
C GLU A 135 -3.81 -2.12 -12.30
N PHE A 136 -2.69 -1.46 -12.01
CA PHE A 136 -2.57 -0.02 -12.22
C PHE A 136 -1.87 0.29 -13.53
N CYS A 137 -2.34 1.33 -14.22
CA CYS A 137 -1.64 1.96 -15.33
C CYS A 137 -1.31 3.42 -14.96
N PHE A 138 -0.01 3.70 -14.82
CA PHE A 138 0.53 5.05 -14.61
C PHE A 138 0.89 5.63 -15.98
N ASP A 139 -0.03 6.40 -16.57
CA ASP A 139 0.17 7.05 -17.86
C ASP A 139 0.96 8.36 -17.66
N ALA A 140 2.21 8.36 -18.09
CA ALA A 140 3.09 9.52 -17.95
C ALA A 140 2.71 10.67 -18.90
N SER A 141 2.14 10.37 -20.05
CA SER A 141 1.71 11.37 -21.03
C SER A 141 0.47 12.13 -20.55
N ALA A 142 -0.50 11.42 -19.97
CA ALA A 142 -1.70 12.00 -19.39
C ALA A 142 -1.51 12.46 -17.94
N ARG A 143 -0.42 12.02 -17.28
CA ARG A 143 -0.13 12.23 -15.85
C ARG A 143 -1.27 11.71 -14.95
N THR A 144 -1.87 10.61 -15.37
CA THR A 144 -3.01 9.95 -14.70
C THR A 144 -2.61 8.56 -14.22
N ILE A 145 -3.27 8.10 -13.17
CA ILE A 145 -3.12 6.75 -12.66
C ILE A 145 -4.51 6.12 -12.76
N HIS A 146 -4.62 5.05 -13.54
CA HIS A 146 -5.84 4.26 -13.68
C HIS A 146 -5.71 2.96 -12.88
N LEU A 147 -6.80 2.52 -12.27
CA LEU A 147 -6.87 1.27 -11.52
C LEU A 147 -8.00 0.42 -12.09
N GLU A 148 -7.66 -0.78 -12.53
CA GLU A 148 -8.60 -1.86 -12.79
C GLU A 148 -8.57 -2.83 -11.60
N PHE A 149 -9.67 -2.91 -10.85
CA PHE A 149 -9.74 -3.65 -9.59
C PHE A 149 -10.79 -4.77 -9.68
N ASN A 150 -10.40 -5.99 -9.29
CA ASN A 150 -11.27 -7.17 -9.29
C ASN A 150 -11.35 -7.75 -7.88
N GLU A 151 -12.54 -7.69 -7.27
CA GLU A 151 -12.82 -8.36 -5.99
C GLU A 151 -13.23 -9.82 -6.23
N ARG A 152 -12.72 -10.72 -5.40
CA ARG A 152 -13.17 -12.12 -5.37
C ARG A 152 -14.23 -12.28 -4.28
N PHE A 153 -15.17 -13.19 -4.50
CA PHE A 153 -16.14 -13.58 -3.48
C PHE A 153 -16.46 -15.08 -3.60
N THR A 154 -16.65 -15.72 -2.46
CA THR A 154 -17.15 -17.09 -2.36
C THR A 154 -18.55 -17.09 -1.74
N SER A 155 -19.51 -17.77 -2.38
CA SER A 155 -20.86 -17.99 -1.84
C SER A 155 -21.15 -19.48 -1.75
N SER A 156 -21.90 -19.90 -0.73
CA SER A 156 -22.26 -21.30 -0.48
C SER A 156 -23.72 -21.39 -0.04
N GLU A 157 -24.47 -22.28 -0.68
CA GLU A 157 -25.88 -22.53 -0.37
C GLU A 157 -26.07 -23.97 0.09
N LEU A 158 -26.81 -24.17 1.18
CA LEU A 158 -27.16 -25.50 1.70
C LEU A 158 -28.67 -25.72 1.53
N TYR A 159 -29.01 -26.74 0.76
CA TYR A 159 -30.37 -27.27 0.65
C TYR A 159 -30.42 -28.64 1.31
N THR A 160 -31.38 -28.85 2.22
CA THR A 160 -31.57 -30.13 2.90
C THR A 160 -32.97 -30.64 2.59
N HIS A 161 -33.06 -31.89 2.15
CA HIS A 161 -34.30 -32.56 1.82
C HIS A 161 -34.31 -33.94 2.48
N ASP A 162 -35.38 -34.25 3.21
CA ASP A 162 -35.74 -35.60 3.62
C ASP A 162 -36.80 -36.13 2.65
N PHE A 163 -36.63 -37.37 2.16
CA PHE A 163 -37.54 -38.02 1.20
C PHE A 163 -38.42 -39.07 1.86
#